data_AF-A0A925ECM8-F1
#
_entry.id   AF-A0A925ECM8-F1
#
_cell.length_a   1.000
_cell.length_b   1.000
_cell.length_c   1.000
_cell.angle_alpha   90.00
_cell.angle_beta   90.00
_cell.angle_gamma   90.00
#
_symmetry.space_group_name_H-M   'P 1'
#
loop_
_entity.id
_entity.type
_entity.pdbx_description
1 polymer ?
#
loop_
_entity_poly.entity_id
_entity_poly.type
_entity_poly.pdbx_seq_one_letter_code
_entity_poly.pdbx_strand_id
1 'polypeptide(L)'
;KEKTKGLPVVFSNSYQRASKYWFYSGQVTYSQNLYKERRNNYNFWPIEDSLLGKPVFLLDKYDLWRFEDSLKTPLGWIGYKYDPVFSSFAKVQIRTLARTYSIQENEELMLKVNYLMPPLYHVFIKNNPVLNDTTVIAVFNKAGWIKDIPTQLRLSAMNESQEVEVRCNTGLVKGKYFLRFAIRSGYYYPTHNSDKIELVVK
;
A
#
# COMPACT_ATOMS: atom_id res chain seq x y z
N LYS A 1 -22.73 5.26 10.10
CA LYS A 1 -22.71 5.86 11.45
C LYS A 1 -23.22 4.90 12.52
N GLU A 2 -24.45 4.38 12.43
CA GLU A 2 -24.98 3.43 13.43
C GLU A 2 -24.11 2.18 13.61
N LYS A 3 -23.76 1.51 12.48
CA LYS A 3 -22.88 0.34 12.49
C LYS A 3 -21.45 0.66 12.93
N THR A 4 -20.95 1.85 12.55
CA THR A 4 -19.56 2.26 12.82
C THR A 4 -19.37 2.82 14.23
N LYS A 5 -20.45 3.13 14.97
CA LYS A 5 -20.43 3.62 16.36
C LYS A 5 -19.44 4.76 16.62
N GLY A 6 -19.28 5.67 15.66
CA GLY A 6 -18.35 6.79 15.79
C GLY A 6 -16.91 6.49 15.36
N LEU A 7 -16.50 5.23 15.19
CA LEU A 7 -15.14 4.86 14.81
C LEU A 7 -14.75 5.38 13.41
N PRO A 8 -13.43 5.63 13.17
CA PRO A 8 -12.95 6.02 11.87
C PRO A 8 -13.27 5.00 10.78
N VAL A 9 -13.48 5.48 9.56
CA VAL A 9 -13.85 4.64 8.42
C VAL A 9 -12.78 4.68 7.34
N VAL A 10 -12.21 3.53 7.03
CA VAL A 10 -11.22 3.35 5.97
C VAL A 10 -11.91 2.81 4.73
N PHE A 11 -11.83 3.55 3.64
CA PHE A 11 -12.26 3.11 2.32
C PHE A 11 -11.07 2.59 1.55
N SER A 12 -11.19 1.39 1.00
CA SER A 12 -10.17 0.88 0.09
C SER A 12 -10.26 1.59 -1.25
N ASN A 13 -9.11 2.10 -1.69
CA ASN A 13 -8.82 2.72 -2.98
C ASN A 13 -9.91 3.66 -3.52
N SER A 14 -10.45 4.57 -2.70
CA SER A 14 -11.49 5.48 -3.16
C SER A 14 -11.53 6.81 -2.41
N TYR A 15 -10.87 7.80 -3.01
CA TYR A 15 -10.91 9.19 -2.58
C TYR A 15 -12.33 9.73 -2.45
N GLN A 16 -13.15 9.50 -3.48
CA GLN A 16 -14.48 10.08 -3.58
C GLN A 16 -15.39 9.58 -2.46
N ARG A 17 -15.34 8.27 -2.14
CA ARG A 17 -16.16 7.69 -1.06
C ARG A 17 -15.72 8.18 0.31
N ALA A 18 -14.41 8.16 0.59
CA ALA A 18 -13.86 8.66 1.85
C ALA A 18 -14.26 10.13 2.08
N SER A 19 -14.10 10.97 1.05
CA SER A 19 -14.41 12.40 1.13
C SER A 19 -15.91 12.68 1.28
N LYS A 20 -16.76 11.99 0.52
CA LYS A 20 -18.23 12.11 0.68
C LYS A 20 -18.68 11.68 2.07
N TYR A 21 -18.16 10.55 2.57
CA TYR A 21 -18.53 10.06 3.89
C TYR A 21 -18.11 11.03 4.99
N TRP A 22 -16.88 11.56 4.93
CA TRP A 22 -16.42 12.57 5.86
C TRP A 22 -17.32 13.81 5.83
N PHE A 23 -17.61 14.35 4.64
CA PHE A 23 -18.47 15.52 4.46
C PHE A 23 -19.85 15.36 5.09
N TYR A 24 -20.52 14.23 4.87
CA TYR A 24 -21.89 14.01 5.36
C TYR A 24 -21.96 13.52 6.82
N SER A 25 -20.96 12.80 7.32
CA SER A 25 -21.03 12.17 8.64
C SER A 25 -20.26 12.92 9.73
N GLY A 26 -19.27 13.73 9.35
CA GLY A 26 -18.27 14.33 10.23
C GLY A 26 -17.29 13.32 10.84
N GLN A 27 -17.41 12.02 10.55
CA GLN A 27 -16.50 11.00 11.09
C GLN A 27 -15.16 11.04 10.35
N VAL A 28 -14.07 10.77 11.06
CA VAL A 28 -12.74 10.62 10.44
C VAL A 28 -12.80 9.52 9.40
N THR A 29 -12.33 9.81 8.19
CA THR A 29 -12.21 8.82 7.12
C THR A 29 -10.82 8.80 6.54
N TYR A 30 -10.48 7.68 5.91
CA TYR A 30 -9.22 7.51 5.20
C TYR A 30 -9.45 6.78 3.88
N SER A 31 -8.75 7.20 2.82
CA SER A 31 -8.67 6.45 1.55
C SER A 31 -7.37 5.68 1.51
N GLN A 32 -7.43 4.37 1.72
CA GLN A 32 -6.28 3.48 1.65
C GLN A 32 -6.00 3.15 0.18
N ASN A 33 -5.08 3.90 -0.43
CA ASN A 33 -4.84 3.84 -1.87
C ASN A 33 -4.03 2.63 -2.30
N LEU A 34 -4.47 2.02 -3.41
CA LEU A 34 -3.74 0.98 -4.12
C LEU A 34 -2.58 1.60 -4.93
N TYR A 35 -1.42 0.94 -4.95
CA TYR A 35 -0.24 1.41 -5.68
C TYR A 35 -0.44 1.60 -7.19
N LYS A 36 -1.45 0.97 -7.79
CA LYS A 36 -1.79 1.12 -9.21
C LYS A 36 -2.40 2.49 -9.51
N GLU A 37 -2.94 3.17 -8.52
CA GLU A 37 -3.57 4.48 -8.66
C GLU A 37 -2.60 5.64 -8.40
N ARG A 38 -3.04 6.84 -8.78
CA ARG A 38 -2.37 8.09 -8.41
C ARG A 38 -2.49 8.33 -6.91
N ARG A 39 -1.43 8.85 -6.29
CA ARG A 39 -1.51 9.37 -4.92
C ARG A 39 -2.55 10.50 -4.86
N ASN A 40 -3.29 10.58 -3.76
CA ASN A 40 -4.25 11.65 -3.49
C ASN A 40 -3.96 12.28 -2.12
N ASN A 41 -4.78 13.25 -1.70
CA ASN A 41 -4.54 13.99 -0.46
C ASN A 41 -4.41 13.11 0.79
N TYR A 42 -5.10 11.97 0.86
CA TYR A 42 -4.96 11.05 1.99
C TYR A 42 -3.56 10.44 2.11
N ASN A 43 -2.80 10.32 1.01
CA ASN A 43 -1.41 9.89 1.07
C ASN A 43 -0.49 10.91 1.75
N PHE A 44 -0.87 12.19 1.75
CA PHE A 44 -0.03 13.29 2.23
C PHE A 44 -0.46 13.80 3.60
N TRP A 45 -1.78 13.84 3.87
CA TRP A 45 -2.32 14.28 5.15
C TRP A 45 -1.93 13.34 6.31
N PRO A 46 -1.83 13.83 7.55
CA PRO A 46 -1.48 13.04 8.74
C PRO A 46 -2.61 12.16 9.26
N ILE A 47 -3.55 11.75 8.38
CA ILE A 47 -4.71 10.94 8.77
C ILE A 47 -4.27 9.51 9.06
N GLU A 48 -3.50 8.87 8.18
CA GLU A 48 -3.00 7.49 8.40
C GLU A 48 -2.24 7.40 9.74
N ASP A 49 -1.43 8.40 10.06
CA ASP A 49 -0.67 8.48 11.32
C ASP A 49 -1.58 8.52 12.54
N SER A 50 -2.72 9.23 12.44
CA SER A 50 -3.69 9.30 13.53
C SER A 50 -4.46 7.99 13.76
N LEU A 51 -4.48 7.10 12.76
CA LEU A 51 -5.23 5.85 12.76
C LEU A 51 -4.37 4.61 13.03
N LEU A 52 -3.07 4.67 12.76
CA LEU A 52 -2.17 3.53 12.91
C LEU A 52 -2.27 2.91 14.31
N GLY A 53 -2.48 1.59 14.37
CA GLY A 53 -2.64 0.81 15.59
C GLY A 53 -3.96 1.00 16.33
N LYS A 54 -4.91 1.77 15.78
CA LYS A 54 -6.22 2.02 16.39
C LYS A 54 -7.33 1.23 15.67
N PRO A 55 -8.47 1.00 16.35
CA PRO A 55 -9.60 0.35 15.73
C PRO A 55 -10.26 1.22 14.66
N VAL A 56 -10.63 0.59 13.54
CA VAL A 56 -11.33 1.22 12.42
C VAL A 56 -12.39 0.30 11.84
N PHE A 57 -13.28 0.87 11.03
CA PHE A 57 -14.10 0.09 10.10
C PHE A 57 -13.56 0.18 8.69
N LEU A 58 -13.31 -0.96 8.04
CA LEU A 58 -13.04 -1.02 6.62
C LEU A 58 -14.35 -1.11 5.85
N LEU A 59 -14.51 -0.30 4.81
CA LEU A 59 -15.68 -0.29 3.93
C LEU A 59 -15.24 -0.34 2.46
N ASP A 60 -15.87 -1.20 1.66
CA ASP A 60 -15.78 -1.16 0.20
C ASP A 60 -17.01 -1.80 -0.47
N LYS A 61 -17.27 -1.42 -1.72
CA LYS A 61 -18.24 -2.08 -2.60
C LYS A 61 -17.61 -3.16 -3.49
N TYR A 62 -16.28 -3.18 -3.56
CA TYR A 62 -15.51 -4.19 -4.29
C TYR A 62 -15.03 -5.30 -3.35
N ASP A 63 -14.74 -6.47 -3.92
CA ASP A 63 -14.21 -7.63 -3.21
C ASP A 63 -15.03 -8.00 -1.96
N LEU A 64 -16.36 -8.01 -2.09
CA LEU A 64 -17.29 -8.19 -0.96
C LEU A 64 -17.01 -9.46 -0.12
N TRP A 65 -16.43 -10.49 -0.75
CA TRP A 65 -16.00 -11.74 -0.12
C TRP A 65 -14.96 -11.57 1.01
N ARG A 66 -14.25 -10.43 1.07
CA ARG A 66 -13.24 -10.15 2.12
C ARG A 66 -13.84 -9.56 3.40
N PHE A 67 -15.14 -9.26 3.40
CA PHE A 67 -15.84 -8.64 4.52
C PHE A 67 -16.68 -9.67 5.28
N GLU A 68 -16.78 -9.47 6.59
CA GLU A 68 -17.58 -10.33 7.46
C GLU A 68 -19.08 -10.12 7.26
N ASP A 69 -19.48 -8.91 6.89
CA ASP A 69 -20.87 -8.57 6.62
C ASP A 69 -20.98 -7.51 5.51
N SER A 70 -22.18 -7.32 4.98
CA SER A 70 -22.48 -6.32 3.97
C SER A 70 -23.85 -5.68 4.14
N LEU A 71 -23.97 -4.44 3.69
CA LEU A 71 -25.22 -3.67 3.72
C LEU A 71 -25.68 -3.41 2.29
N LYS A 72 -26.96 -3.68 2.01
CA LYS A 72 -27.60 -3.27 0.75
C LYS A 72 -27.96 -1.78 0.82
N THR A 73 -27.52 -1.02 -0.16
CA THR A 73 -27.84 0.41 -0.33
C THR A 73 -28.42 0.66 -1.73
N PRO A 74 -29.01 1.84 -2.01
CA PRO A 74 -29.41 2.20 -3.37
C PRO A 74 -28.25 2.18 -4.38
N LEU A 75 -27.00 2.29 -3.92
CA LEU A 75 -25.79 2.23 -4.75
C LEU A 75 -25.23 0.80 -4.91
N GLY A 76 -25.92 -0.21 -4.37
CA GLY A 76 -25.49 -1.59 -4.32
C GLY A 76 -25.02 -2.05 -2.93
N TRP A 77 -24.36 -3.20 -2.89
CA TRP A 77 -23.83 -3.77 -1.66
C TRP A 77 -22.53 -3.09 -1.22
N ILE A 78 -22.41 -2.86 0.08
CA ILE A 78 -21.21 -2.32 0.72
C ILE A 78 -20.79 -3.32 1.79
N GLY A 79 -19.64 -3.97 1.58
CA GLY A 79 -19.01 -4.81 2.58
C GLY A 79 -18.38 -3.95 3.67
N TYR A 80 -18.47 -4.42 4.91
CA TYR A 80 -17.85 -3.76 6.04
C TYR A 80 -17.25 -4.77 7.02
N LYS A 81 -16.17 -4.37 7.68
CA LYS A 81 -15.48 -5.18 8.69
C LYS A 81 -14.86 -4.28 9.75
N TYR A 82 -14.91 -4.73 11.00
CA TYR A 82 -14.15 -4.13 12.09
C TYR A 82 -12.70 -4.65 12.05
N ASP A 83 -11.74 -3.73 12.11
CA ASP A 83 -10.34 -4.08 12.34
C ASP A 83 -9.90 -3.45 13.66
N PRO A 84 -9.51 -4.26 14.66
CA PRO A 84 -9.07 -3.74 15.96
C PRO A 84 -7.74 -2.97 15.89
N VAL A 85 -6.90 -3.22 14.88
CA VAL A 85 -5.54 -2.68 14.79
C VAL A 85 -5.22 -2.30 13.34
N PHE A 86 -5.63 -1.08 12.95
CA PHE A 86 -5.35 -0.56 11.61
C PHE A 86 -3.85 -0.53 11.31
N SER A 87 -3.44 -1.26 10.27
CA SER A 87 -2.02 -1.53 9.96
C SER A 87 -1.71 -1.23 8.49
N SER A 88 -1.68 0.06 8.12
CA SER A 88 -1.33 0.52 6.77
C SER A 88 -0.11 1.43 6.79
N PHE A 89 0.67 1.40 5.71
CA PHE A 89 2.03 1.94 5.68
C PHE A 89 2.30 2.79 4.43
N ALA A 90 1.33 3.58 3.98
CA ALA A 90 1.44 4.35 2.74
C ALA A 90 2.51 5.45 2.79
N LYS A 91 2.92 5.88 3.99
CA LYS A 91 4.00 6.85 4.19
C LYS A 91 5.41 6.27 4.25
N VAL A 92 5.57 4.96 4.22
CA VAL A 92 6.90 4.36 4.05
C VAL A 92 7.37 4.66 2.63
N GLN A 93 8.55 5.28 2.51
CA GLN A 93 9.20 5.58 1.25
C GLN A 93 10.40 4.67 1.06
N ILE A 94 10.31 3.75 0.09
CA ILE A 94 11.40 2.93 -0.40
C ILE A 94 12.04 3.68 -1.57
N ARG A 95 13.32 3.99 -1.47
CA ARG A 95 14.05 4.71 -2.52
C ARG A 95 15.20 3.84 -2.98
N THR A 96 15.33 3.69 -4.29
CA THR A 96 16.49 3.05 -4.90
C THR A 96 17.64 4.04 -5.00
N LEU A 97 18.89 3.56 -4.86
CA LEU A 97 20.07 4.40 -5.05
C LEU A 97 20.16 4.97 -6.48
N ALA A 98 19.76 4.18 -7.48
CA ALA A 98 19.65 4.63 -8.87
C ALA A 98 18.18 4.79 -9.27
N ARG A 99 17.89 5.75 -10.15
CA ARG A 99 16.54 5.94 -10.72
C ARG A 99 16.28 5.10 -11.96
N THR A 100 17.35 4.67 -12.63
CA THR A 100 17.28 3.91 -13.89
C THR A 100 18.21 2.72 -13.81
N TYR A 101 17.69 1.56 -14.19
CA TYR A 101 18.40 0.30 -14.24
C TYR A 101 18.38 -0.26 -15.67
N SER A 102 19.44 -0.98 -16.04
CA SER A 102 19.51 -1.71 -17.30
C SER A 102 20.05 -3.10 -17.05
N ILE A 103 19.34 -4.11 -17.56
CA ILE A 103 19.72 -5.52 -17.45
C ILE A 103 19.58 -6.19 -18.81
N GLN A 104 20.25 -7.32 -19.02
CA GLN A 104 19.97 -8.23 -20.14
C GLN A 104 18.69 -9.03 -19.88
N GLU A 105 18.08 -9.56 -20.94
CA GLU A 105 16.98 -10.50 -20.79
C GLU A 105 17.38 -11.71 -19.92
N ASN A 106 16.50 -12.09 -18.99
CA ASN A 106 16.71 -13.14 -17.98
C ASN A 106 17.83 -12.89 -16.94
N GLU A 107 18.47 -11.72 -16.94
CA GLU A 107 19.39 -11.33 -15.88
C GLU A 107 18.62 -10.95 -14.59
N GLU A 108 19.22 -11.25 -13.44
CA GLU A 108 18.67 -10.88 -12.14
C GLU A 108 18.79 -9.36 -11.94
N LEU A 109 17.69 -8.72 -11.55
CA LEU A 109 17.71 -7.30 -11.19
C LEU A 109 18.13 -7.14 -9.72
N MET A 110 19.17 -6.35 -9.50
CA MET A 110 19.66 -5.98 -8.17
C MET A 110 19.35 -4.51 -7.86
N LEU A 111 18.57 -4.27 -6.82
CA LEU A 111 18.14 -2.95 -6.35
C LEU A 111 18.70 -2.70 -4.95
N LYS A 112 19.66 -1.79 -4.84
CA LYS A 112 20.05 -1.23 -3.53
C LYS A 112 19.03 -0.16 -3.13
N VAL A 113 18.43 -0.34 -1.96
CA VAL A 113 17.34 0.51 -1.48
C VAL A 113 17.61 1.05 -0.08
N ASN A 114 17.18 2.28 0.17
CA ASN A 114 17.07 2.87 1.50
C ASN A 114 15.62 3.27 1.81
N TYR A 115 15.37 3.62 3.07
CA TYR A 115 14.02 3.83 3.58
C TYR A 115 13.88 5.14 4.33
N LEU A 116 12.69 5.72 4.22
CA LEU A 116 12.22 6.80 5.08
C LEU A 116 10.81 6.46 5.56
N MET A 117 10.59 6.53 6.87
CA MET A 117 9.24 6.38 7.44
C MET A 117 9.07 7.29 8.68
N PRO A 118 7.83 7.65 9.04
CA PRO A 118 7.58 8.45 10.24
C PRO A 118 8.02 7.74 11.53
N PRO A 119 8.47 8.48 12.58
CA PRO A 119 8.86 7.89 13.87
C PRO A 119 7.81 6.97 14.50
N LEU A 120 6.52 7.31 14.36
CA LEU A 120 5.42 6.48 14.86
C LEU A 120 5.40 5.08 14.23
N TYR A 121 5.84 4.95 12.98
CA TYR A 121 5.83 3.67 12.26
C TYR A 121 6.93 2.78 12.80
N HIS A 122 8.11 3.34 13.06
CA HIS A 122 9.21 2.63 13.70
C HIS A 122 8.78 2.02 15.03
N VAL A 123 8.10 2.80 15.87
CA VAL A 123 7.56 2.33 17.17
C VAL A 123 6.50 1.25 16.98
N PHE A 124 5.55 1.47 16.06
CA PHE A 124 4.49 0.50 15.78
C PHE A 124 5.04 -0.84 15.29
N ILE A 125 5.96 -0.83 14.33
CA ILE A 125 6.58 -2.03 13.78
C ILE A 125 7.36 -2.78 14.86
N LYS A 126 8.16 -2.06 15.67
CA LYS A 126 8.93 -2.66 16.76
C LYS A 126 8.05 -3.35 17.80
N ASN A 127 6.90 -2.77 18.11
CA ASN A 127 5.95 -3.32 19.10
C ASN A 127 5.04 -4.42 18.51
N ASN A 128 5.05 -4.61 17.20
CA ASN A 128 4.26 -5.62 16.50
C ASN A 128 5.18 -6.46 15.60
N PRO A 129 6.04 -7.34 16.15
CA PRO A 129 7.06 -8.03 15.36
C PRO A 129 6.48 -9.04 14.35
N VAL A 130 5.24 -9.48 14.55
CA VAL A 130 4.52 -10.38 13.62
C VAL A 130 3.51 -9.58 12.82
N LEU A 131 4.01 -8.70 11.95
CA LEU A 131 3.17 -8.09 10.91
C LEU A 131 3.01 -9.09 9.76
N ASN A 132 1.77 -9.28 9.30
CA ASN A 132 1.50 -10.00 8.07
C ASN A 132 1.75 -9.09 6.85
N ASP A 133 2.96 -8.53 6.78
CA ASP A 133 3.38 -7.60 5.73
C ASP A 133 4.26 -8.27 4.69
N THR A 134 4.14 -7.86 3.43
CA THR A 134 5.08 -8.24 2.37
C THR A 134 5.32 -7.05 1.46
N THR A 135 6.44 -7.03 0.76
CA THR A 135 6.63 -6.08 -0.34
C THR A 135 6.62 -6.75 -1.69
N VAL A 136 6.11 -6.02 -2.68
CA VAL A 136 6.14 -6.39 -4.09
C VAL A 136 6.77 -5.29 -4.92
N ILE A 137 7.42 -5.68 -6.00
CA ILE A 137 7.82 -4.78 -7.08
C ILE A 137 6.77 -4.92 -8.16
N ALA A 138 5.94 -3.90 -8.32
CA ALA A 138 4.97 -3.82 -9.39
C ALA A 138 5.64 -3.36 -10.68
N VAL A 139 5.44 -4.11 -11.76
CA VAL A 139 6.01 -3.87 -13.08
C VAL A 139 4.95 -3.29 -14.01
N PHE A 140 5.32 -2.23 -14.72
CA PHE A 140 4.47 -1.56 -15.69
C PHE A 140 5.22 -1.31 -17.01
N ASN A 141 4.48 -1.23 -18.11
CA ASN A 141 4.95 -0.68 -19.38
C ASN A 141 4.06 0.50 -19.82
N LYS A 142 4.18 0.91 -21.08
CA LYS A 142 3.35 1.96 -21.68
C LYS A 142 1.84 1.67 -21.68
N ALA A 143 1.44 0.40 -21.67
CA ALA A 143 0.03 -0.02 -21.69
C ALA A 143 -0.56 -0.15 -20.28
N GLY A 144 0.27 -0.23 -19.25
CA GLY A 144 -0.18 -0.28 -17.86
C GLY A 144 0.57 -1.35 -17.05
N TRP A 145 -0.11 -1.84 -16.02
CA TRP A 145 0.41 -2.89 -15.13
C TRP A 145 0.58 -4.20 -15.88
N ILE A 146 1.70 -4.90 -15.63
CA ILE A 146 2.02 -6.21 -16.21
C ILE A 146 1.89 -7.30 -15.17
N LYS A 147 2.66 -7.18 -14.08
CA LYS A 147 2.75 -8.19 -13.02
C LYS A 147 3.34 -7.60 -11.75
N ASP A 148 3.15 -8.33 -10.66
CA ASP A 148 3.82 -8.08 -9.38
C ASP A 148 4.90 -9.14 -9.17
N ILE A 149 6.08 -8.71 -8.77
CA ILE A 149 7.18 -9.57 -8.38
C ILE A 149 7.26 -9.53 -6.85
N PRO A 150 6.92 -10.64 -6.15
CA PRO A 150 7.09 -10.72 -4.71
C PRO A 150 8.55 -10.53 -4.31
N THR A 151 8.78 -9.89 -3.19
CA THR A 151 10.11 -9.72 -2.60
C THR A 151 10.12 -10.32 -1.19
N GLN A 152 11.30 -10.60 -0.66
CA GLN A 152 11.47 -11.05 0.73
C GLN A 152 11.61 -9.89 1.73
N LEU A 153 11.59 -8.64 1.24
CA LEU A 153 11.71 -7.47 2.09
C LEU A 153 10.44 -7.31 2.95
N ARG A 154 10.67 -7.09 4.25
CA ARG A 154 9.64 -6.92 5.29
C ARG A 154 9.86 -5.58 6.00
N LEU A 155 8.81 -5.05 6.61
CA LEU A 155 8.86 -3.82 7.40
C LEU A 155 9.79 -3.93 8.61
N SER A 156 9.87 -5.10 9.25
CA SER A 156 10.82 -5.35 10.34
C SER A 156 12.27 -5.15 9.89
N ALA A 157 12.66 -5.69 8.74
CA ALA A 157 13.98 -5.51 8.17
C ALA A 157 14.27 -4.03 7.83
N MET A 158 13.29 -3.30 7.30
CA MET A 158 13.41 -1.85 7.05
C MET A 158 13.58 -1.03 8.34
N ASN A 159 13.07 -1.54 9.47
CA ASN A 159 13.15 -0.88 10.77
C ASN A 159 14.53 -1.06 11.44
N GLU A 160 15.25 -2.12 11.07
CA GLU A 160 16.55 -2.48 11.64
C GLU A 160 17.73 -1.99 10.80
N SER A 161 17.58 -1.96 9.47
CA SER A 161 18.65 -1.60 8.53
C SER A 161 18.27 -0.41 7.67
N GLN A 162 19.19 0.54 7.50
CA GLN A 162 18.97 1.74 6.66
C GLN A 162 19.11 1.45 5.16
N GLU A 163 19.82 0.39 4.79
CA GLU A 163 20.04 -0.02 3.41
C GLU A 163 19.95 -1.54 3.28
N VAL A 164 19.28 -2.03 2.24
CA VAL A 164 19.20 -3.47 1.90
C VAL A 164 19.29 -3.64 0.40
N GLU A 165 19.79 -4.80 -0.01
CA GLU A 165 19.78 -5.23 -1.41
C GLU A 165 18.57 -6.12 -1.69
N VAL A 166 17.73 -5.71 -2.65
CA VAL A 166 16.60 -6.50 -3.15
C VAL A 166 16.97 -7.08 -4.49
N ARG A 167 16.95 -8.41 -4.58
CA ARG A 167 17.21 -9.15 -5.80
C ARG A 167 15.92 -9.78 -6.33
N CYS A 168 15.70 -9.70 -7.64
CA CYS A 168 14.58 -10.39 -8.25
C CYS A 168 14.79 -10.75 -9.72
N ASN A 169 14.28 -11.92 -10.09
CA ASN A 169 14.18 -12.33 -11.49
C ASN A 169 12.98 -11.66 -12.14
N THR A 170 13.23 -10.79 -13.10
CA THR A 170 12.17 -10.00 -13.71
C THR A 170 11.34 -10.82 -14.68
N GLY A 171 11.92 -11.80 -15.38
CA GLY A 171 11.26 -12.58 -16.44
C GLY A 171 10.56 -11.67 -17.46
N LEU A 172 11.21 -10.58 -17.84
CA LEU A 172 10.73 -9.60 -18.79
C LEU A 172 11.54 -9.74 -20.08
N VAL A 173 10.85 -9.64 -21.22
CA VAL A 173 11.49 -9.54 -22.53
C VAL A 173 12.05 -8.14 -22.75
N LYS A 174 12.95 -7.98 -23.73
CA LYS A 174 13.48 -6.69 -24.18
C LYS A 174 12.42 -5.59 -24.25
N GLY A 175 12.68 -4.46 -23.61
CA GLY A 175 11.74 -3.35 -23.56
C GLY A 175 12.01 -2.31 -22.49
N LYS A 176 11.15 -1.29 -22.45
CA LYS A 176 11.16 -0.24 -21.42
C LYS A 176 10.01 -0.46 -20.44
N TYR A 177 10.35 -0.49 -19.17
CA TYR A 177 9.44 -0.71 -18.06
C TYR A 177 9.64 0.36 -17.01
N PHE A 178 8.69 0.43 -16.09
CA PHE A 178 8.92 1.09 -14.82
C PHE A 178 8.42 0.22 -13.67
N LEU A 179 9.12 0.36 -12.56
CA LEU A 179 8.91 -0.40 -11.34
C LEU A 179 8.41 0.53 -10.25
N ARG A 180 7.68 -0.06 -9.31
CA ARG A 180 7.24 0.61 -8.09
C ARG A 180 7.23 -0.39 -6.95
N PHE A 181 7.78 -0.01 -5.80
CA PHE A 181 7.60 -0.79 -4.58
C PHE A 181 6.23 -0.52 -3.98
N ALA A 182 5.61 -1.59 -3.50
CA ALA A 182 4.36 -1.54 -2.76
C ALA A 182 4.42 -2.46 -1.54
N ILE A 183 3.90 -1.96 -0.42
CA ILE A 183 3.78 -2.69 0.85
C ILE A 183 2.35 -3.20 0.98
N ARG A 184 2.22 -4.51 1.09
CA ARG A 184 0.99 -5.20 1.50
C ARG A 184 1.05 -5.43 3.00
N SER A 185 -0.07 -5.25 3.68
CA SER A 185 -0.22 -5.55 5.11
C SER A 185 -1.59 -6.18 5.32
N GLY A 186 -1.64 -7.40 5.82
CA GLY A 186 -2.89 -8.15 6.04
C GLY A 186 -3.80 -8.17 4.80
N TYR A 187 -5.04 -7.73 4.99
CA TYR A 187 -6.09 -7.71 3.95
C TYR A 187 -6.20 -6.38 3.19
N TYR A 188 -5.30 -5.42 3.47
CA TYR A 188 -5.29 -4.12 2.81
C TYR A 188 -4.74 -4.22 1.39
N TYR A 189 -5.17 -3.30 0.51
CA TYR A 189 -4.54 -3.19 -0.79
C TYR A 189 -3.09 -2.73 -0.64
N PRO A 190 -2.16 -3.18 -1.50
CA PRO A 190 -0.77 -2.76 -1.36
C PRO A 190 -0.62 -1.26 -1.63
N THR A 191 0.10 -0.56 -0.76
CA THR A 191 0.26 0.90 -0.78
C THR A 191 1.35 1.36 -1.76
N HIS A 192 1.37 2.64 -2.11
CA HIS A 192 2.32 3.22 -3.07
C HIS A 192 3.59 3.71 -2.36
N ASN A 193 4.67 2.92 -2.34
CA ASN A 193 5.81 3.17 -1.45
C ASN A 193 7.10 3.63 -2.13
N SER A 194 7.20 3.67 -3.44
CA SER A 194 8.33 4.29 -4.13
C SER A 194 7.87 5.25 -5.20
N ASP A 195 8.76 6.15 -5.60
CA ASP A 195 8.60 6.83 -6.88
C ASP A 195 8.82 5.85 -8.05
N LYS A 196 8.64 6.35 -9.27
CA LYS A 196 8.87 5.58 -10.49
C LYS A 196 10.35 5.24 -10.62
N ILE A 197 10.67 3.95 -10.77
CA ILE A 197 12.01 3.43 -11.05
C ILE A 197 12.03 2.94 -12.49
N GLU A 198 12.94 3.43 -13.31
CA GLU A 198 13.00 3.05 -14.73
C GLU A 198 13.82 1.77 -14.91
N LEU A 199 13.33 0.86 -15.75
CA LEU A 199 14.01 -0.38 -16.10
C LEU A 199 14.05 -0.55 -17.61
N VAL A 200 15.24 -0.77 -18.16
CA VAL A 200 15.45 -1.12 -19.57
C VAL A 200 16.01 -2.54 -19.64
N VAL A 201 15.23 -3.45 -20.23
CA VAL A 201 15.70 -4.79 -20.57
C VAL A 201 16.25 -4.73 -22.00
N LYS A 202 17.54 -5.05 -22.16
CA LYS A 202 18.26 -4.97 -23.44
C LYS A 202 18.19 -6.26 -24.23
#